data_AF-A0A9D6M9D8-F1
#
_entry.id   AF-A0A9D6M9D8-F1
#
_cell.length_a   1.000
_cell.length_b   1.000
_cell.length_c   1.000
_cell.angle_alpha   90.00
_cell.angle_beta   90.00
_cell.angle_gamma   90.00
#
_symmetry.space_group_name_H-M   'P 1'
#
loop_
_entity.id
_entity.type
_entity.pdbx_description
1 polymer ?
#
loop_
_entity_poly.entity_id
_entity_poly.type
_entity_poly.pdbx_seq_one_letter_code
_entity_poly.pdbx_strand_id
1 'polypeptide(L)' 'MTKVQIYYWKDIPYGVRARDENGRVTKQLPRAFEATVDAAAMAEGQTEAEQYQAGFVWGATEERPGT' A
#
# COMPACT_ATOMS: atom_id res chain seq x y z
N MET A 1 -20.00 -8.38 2.59
CA MET A 1 -18.72 -8.79 1.95
C MET A 1 -17.85 -7.56 1.84
N THR A 2 -16.59 -7.63 2.28
CA THR A 2 -15.69 -6.46 2.32
C THR A 2 -14.59 -6.64 1.29
N LYS A 3 -14.46 -5.68 0.37
CA LYS A 3 -13.41 -5.62 -0.64
C LYS A 3 -12.17 -4.97 -0.04
N VAL A 4 -11.12 -5.74 0.14
CA VAL A 4 -9.83 -5.29 0.67
C VAL A 4 -8.83 -5.18 -0.47
N GLN A 5 -8.10 -4.08 -0.51
CA GLN A 5 -7.00 -3.83 -1.45
C GLN A 5 -5.80 -3.36 -0.66
N ILE A 6 -4.63 -3.87 -1.01
CA ILE A 6 -3.36 -3.44 -0.43
C ILE A 6 -2.71 -2.48 -1.41
N TYR A 7 -2.23 -1.35 -0.89
CA TYR A 7 -1.43 -0.38 -1.62
C TYR A 7 0.03 -0.75 -1.43
N TYR A 8 0.71 -1.06 -2.52
CA TYR A 8 2.10 -1.46 -2.53
C TYR A 8 2.95 -0.34 -3.10
N TRP A 9 4.16 -0.22 -2.59
CA TRP A 9 5.28 0.39 -3.31
C TRP A 9 6.12 -0.74 -3.86
N LYS A 10 5.99 -1.01 -5.17
CA LYS A 10 6.50 -2.21 -5.83
C LYS A 10 6.02 -3.49 -5.14
N ASP A 11 6.89 -4.14 -4.37
CA ASP A 11 6.61 -5.37 -3.62
C ASP A 11 6.38 -5.13 -2.13
N ILE A 12 6.58 -3.90 -1.63
CA ILE A 12 6.47 -3.56 -0.21
C ILE A 12 5.07 -3.03 0.08
N PRO A 13 4.31 -3.63 1.01
CA PRO A 13 2.99 -3.12 1.34
C PRO A 13 3.13 -1.82 2.14
N TYR A 14 2.37 -0.81 1.74
CA TYR A 14 2.38 0.55 2.32
C TYR A 14 1.08 0.90 3.05
N GLY A 15 -0.06 0.42 2.56
CA GLY A 15 -1.35 0.70 3.16
C GLY A 15 -2.39 -0.35 2.79
N VAL A 16 -3.46 -0.38 3.55
CA VAL A 16 -4.60 -1.27 3.31
C VAL A 16 -5.86 -0.43 3.21
N ARG A 17 -6.68 -0.72 2.21
CA ARG A 17 -7.96 -0.10 1.97
C ARG A 17 -9.04 -1.17 1.96
N ALA A 18 -9.97 -1.07 2.88
CA ALA A 18 -11.16 -1.91 2.91
C ALA A 18 -12.38 -1.07 2.53
N ARG A 19 -13.24 -1.63 1.68
CA ARG A 19 -14.50 -1.03 1.24
C ARG A 19 -15.61 -2.07 1.32
N ASP A 20 -16.71 -1.70 1.93
CA ASP A 20 -17.95 -2.48 1.96
C ASP A 20 -19.15 -1.58 1.59
N GLU A 21 -20.36 -2.06 1.87
CA GLU A 21 -21.61 -1.32 1.66
C GLU A 21 -21.79 -0.14 2.63
N ASN A 22 -21.16 -0.20 3.81
CA ASN A 22 -21.26 0.83 4.85
C ASN A 22 -20.21 1.94 4.69
N GLY A 23 -19.14 1.71 3.94
CA GLY A 23 -18.19 2.75 3.61
C GLY A 23 -16.83 2.27 3.15
N ARG A 24 -15.84 3.15 3.31
CA ARG A 24 -14.44 2.90 2.96
C ARG A 24 -13.54 3.34 4.09
N VAL A 25 -12.68 2.44 4.53
CA VAL A 25 -11.64 2.68 5.52
C VAL A 25 -10.28 2.41 4.91
N THR A 26 -9.37 3.35 5.08
CA THR A 26 -7.96 3.20 4.69
C THR A 26 -7.13 3.26 5.96
N LYS A 27 -6.28 2.26 6.18
CA LYS A 27 -5.26 2.26 7.23
C LYS A 27 -3.89 2.23 6.59
N GLN A 28 -3.04 3.14 7.03
CA GLN A 28 -1.61 3.09 6.73
C GLN A 28 -0.94 2.01 7.57
N LEU A 29 0.07 1.36 7.00
CA LEU A 29 0.85 0.38 7.74
C LEU A 29 1.81 1.08 8.72
N PRO A 30 2.33 0.36 9.73
CA PRO A 30 3.30 0.90 10.67
C PRO A 30 4.54 1.47 9.95
N ARG A 31 5.19 2.43 10.61
CA ARG A 31 6.40 3.13 10.10
C ARG A 31 7.54 2.20 9.67
N ALA A 32 7.59 0.96 10.15
CA ALA A 32 8.56 -0.04 9.69
C ALA A 32 8.47 -0.29 8.17
N PHE A 33 7.26 -0.28 7.59
CA PHE A 33 7.06 -0.46 6.16
C PHE A 33 7.51 0.77 5.37
N GLU A 34 7.17 1.97 5.84
CA GLU A 34 7.64 3.24 5.28
C GLU A 34 9.17 3.29 5.26
N ALA A 35 9.82 2.94 6.37
CA ALA A 35 11.28 2.87 6.45
C ALA A 35 11.89 1.83 5.49
N THR A 36 11.18 0.74 5.21
CA THR A 36 11.62 -0.27 4.23
C THR A 36 11.52 0.27 2.81
N VAL A 37 10.45 1.00 2.51
CA VAL A 37 10.25 1.69 1.23
C VAL A 37 11.33 2.75 1.01
N ASP A 38 11.62 3.58 2.03
CA ASP A 38 12.69 4.58 1.97
C ASP A 38 14.06 3.92 1.74
N ALA A 39 14.37 2.83 2.47
CA ALA A 39 15.63 2.11 2.31
C ALA A 39 15.76 1.48 0.91
N ALA A 40 14.67 0.92 0.37
CA ALA A 40 14.63 0.34 -0.97
C ALA A 40 14.77 1.42 -2.05
N ALA A 41 14.09 2.56 -1.92
CA ALA A 41 14.22 3.69 -2.84
C ALA A 41 15.66 4.23 -2.87
N MET A 42 16.27 4.38 -1.69
CA MET A 42 17.67 4.79 -1.57
C MET A 42 18.63 3.76 -2.18
N ALA A 43 18.39 2.46 -1.97
CA ALA A 43 19.22 1.38 -2.52
C ALA A 43 19.14 1.30 -4.05
N GLU A 44 17.98 1.57 -4.63
CA GLU A 44 17.78 1.61 -6.08
C GLU A 44 18.21 2.93 -6.73
N GLY A 45 18.62 3.92 -5.95
CA GLY A 45 18.93 5.26 -6.45
C GLY A 45 17.70 6.03 -6.93
N GLN A 46 16.50 5.61 -6.53
CA GLN A 46 15.23 6.29 -6.80
C GLN A 46 15.05 7.45 -5.81
N THR A 47 15.97 8.40 -5.86
CA THR A 47 15.97 9.59 -5.01
C THR A 47 15.03 10.68 -5.53
N GLU A 48 14.59 10.56 -6.79
CA GLU A 48 13.61 11.49 -7.35
C GLU A 48 12.19 11.14 -6.91
N ALA A 49 11.45 12.17 -6.50
CA ALA A 49 10.09 12.04 -5.99
C ALA A 49 9.13 11.42 -7.04
N GLU A 50 9.32 11.70 -8.33
CA GLU A 50 8.57 11.05 -9.41
C GLU A 50 8.77 9.53 -9.45
N GLN A 51 10.01 9.05 -9.31
CA GLN A 51 10.31 7.61 -9.36
C GLN A 51 9.72 6.90 -8.15
N TYR A 52 9.89 7.52 -6.98
CA TYR A 52 9.25 7.08 -5.74
C TYR A 52 7.72 7.00 -5.88
N GLN A 53 7.07 8.03 -6.44
CA GLN A 53 5.62 8.01 -6.63
C GLN A 53 5.15 7.00 -7.69
N ALA A 54 5.94 6.79 -8.74
CA ALA A 54 5.64 5.84 -9.81
C ALA A 54 5.67 4.38 -9.33
N GLY A 55 6.40 4.07 -8.26
CA GLY A 55 6.45 2.74 -7.66
C GLY A 55 5.15 2.31 -6.98
N PHE A 56 4.21 3.23 -6.74
CA PHE A 56 2.99 2.90 -6.03
C PHE A 56 1.90 2.28 -6.91
N VAL A 57 1.42 1.11 -6.51
CA VAL A 57 0.38 0.36 -7.22
C VAL A 57 -0.64 -0.22 -6.24
N TRP A 58 -1.90 -0.27 -6.67
CA TRP A 58 -2.92 -1.03 -5.95
C TRP A 58 -2.81 -2.51 -6.35
N GLY A 59 -2.69 -3.37 -5.35
CA GLY A 59 -2.74 -4.81 -5.55
C GLY A 59 -4.15 -5.31 -5.87
N ALA A 60 -4.26 -6.64 -5.98
CA ALA A 60 -5.54 -7.30 -6.24
C ALA A 60 -6.58 -6.96 -5.16
N THR A 61 -7.84 -6.91 -5.59
CA THR A 61 -8.97 -6.80 -4.66
C THR A 61 -9.31 -8.18 -4.13
N GLU A 62 -9.20 -8.38 -2.83
CA GLU A 62 -9.64 -9.58 -2.13
C GLU A 62 -10.99 -9.34 -1.46
N GLU A 63 -11.96 -10.22 -1.71
CA GLU A 63 -13.21 -10.23 -0.94
C GLU A 63 -13.03 -11.05 0.32
N ARG A 64 -13.19 -10.41 1.47
CA ARG A 64 -13.12 -11.04 2.79
C ARG A 64 -14.48 -10.91 3.48
N PRO A 65 -14.96 -11.94 4.20
CA PRO A 65 -16.07 -11.77 5.12
C PRO A 65 -15.64 -10.79 6.21
N GLY A 66 -16.34 -9.67 6.35
CA GLY A 66 -16.23 -8.81 7.52
C GLY A 66 -16.97 -9.50 8.66
N THR A 67 -16.24 -10.08 9.61
CA THR A 67 -16.79 -10.57 10.89
C THR A 67 -16.85 -9.44 11.89
#